data_AF-A0A962PW16-F1
#
_entry.id   AF-A0A962PW16-F1
#
_cell.length_a   1.000
_cell.length_b   1.000
_cell.length_c   1.000
_cell.angle_alpha   90.00
_cell.angle_beta   90.00
_cell.angle_gamma   90.00
#
_symmetry.space_group_name_H-M   'P 1'
#
loop_
_entity.id
_entity.type
_entity.pdbx_description
1 polymer ?
#
loop_
_entity_poly.entity_id
_entity_poly.type
_entity_poly.pdbx_seq_one_letter_code
_entity_poly.pdbx_strand_id
1 'polypeptide(L)'
;MQYVFRQDSISQDKLYGAVAAYILIALFWAQLHGLTQYFYPGAYTLAGEPRFLNIADLIYFSFTALTTAGFGDIAPAVIQSRYLTVLEMVVGVMFVAILIARLTGVYPIAEKKL
;
A
#
# COMPACT_ATOMS: atom_id res chain seq x y z
N MET A 1 -2.83 41.44 17.22
CA MET A 1 -3.67 40.44 16.53
C MET A 1 -2.87 39.75 15.41
N GLN A 2 -1.80 39.02 15.73
CA GLN A 2 -1.01 38.27 14.72
C GLN A 2 -0.76 36.80 15.09
N TYR A 3 -1.20 36.34 16.26
CA TYR A 3 -1.08 34.93 16.65
C TYR A 3 -2.17 34.02 16.05
N VAL A 4 -3.07 34.60 15.24
CA VAL A 4 -4.20 33.93 14.58
C VAL A 4 -3.78 33.25 13.26
N PHE A 5 -2.55 33.46 12.78
CA PHE A 5 -1.93 32.67 11.72
C PHE A 5 -1.10 31.52 12.29
N ARG A 6 -1.59 30.86 13.35
CA ARG A 6 -1.06 29.54 13.70
C ARG A 6 -1.66 28.56 12.71
N GLN A 7 -1.03 28.51 11.54
CA GLN A 7 -1.11 27.38 10.65
C GLN A 7 -0.68 26.20 11.51
N ASP A 8 -1.63 25.40 12.00
CA ASP A 8 -1.32 24.11 12.60
C ASP A 8 -0.59 23.34 11.51
N SER A 9 0.74 23.41 11.57
CA SER A 9 1.60 22.79 10.61
C SER A 9 1.19 21.33 10.64
N ILE A 10 0.75 20.82 9.49
CA ILE A 10 0.90 19.41 9.22
C ILE A 10 2.41 19.19 9.37
N SER A 11 2.84 18.81 10.58
CA SER A 11 4.26 18.70 10.90
C SER A 11 4.85 17.74 9.88
N GLN A 12 6.00 18.09 9.29
CA GLN A 12 6.66 17.26 8.28
C GLN A 12 6.79 15.80 8.76
N ASP A 13 6.89 15.60 10.07
CA ASP A 13 6.86 14.30 10.75
C ASP A 13 5.64 13.42 10.40
N LYS A 14 4.45 14.02 10.24
CA LYS A 14 3.23 13.29 9.87
C LYS A 14 3.30 12.80 8.43
N LEU A 15 3.91 13.57 7.54
CA LEU A 15 4.11 13.19 6.14
C LEU A 15 5.16 12.07 6.04
N TYR A 16 6.29 12.21 6.71
CA TYR A 16 7.31 11.14 6.76
C TYR A 16 6.75 9.86 7.38
N GLY A 17 5.94 9.97 8.43
CA GLY A 17 5.24 8.84 9.03
C GLY A 17 4.26 8.16 8.07
N ALA A 18 3.51 8.93 7.27
CA ALA A 18 2.60 8.38 6.27
C ALA A 18 3.37 7.67 5.13
N VAL A 19 4.46 8.24 4.65
CA VAL A 19 5.31 7.61 3.63
C VAL A 19 5.93 6.32 4.16
N ALA A 20 6.45 6.33 5.38
CA ALA A 20 6.99 5.13 6.03
C ALA A 20 5.90 4.06 6.20
N ALA A 21 4.69 4.44 6.63
CA ALA A 21 3.56 3.52 6.74
C ALA A 21 3.19 2.90 5.39
N TYR A 22 3.18 3.69 4.32
CA TYR A 22 2.89 3.18 2.97
C TYR A 22 3.92 2.14 2.51
N ILE A 23 5.21 2.39 2.76
CA ILE A 23 6.29 1.44 2.47
C ILE A 23 6.13 0.17 3.32
N LEU A 24 5.85 0.30 4.61
CA LEU A 24 5.65 -0.85 5.50
C LEU A 24 4.44 -1.70 5.10
N ILE A 25 3.36 -1.07 4.62
CA ILE A 25 2.20 -1.78 4.07
C ILE A 25 2.61 -2.61 2.86
N ALA A 26 3.35 -2.04 1.90
CA ALA A 26 3.86 -2.79 0.75
C ALA A 26 4.76 -3.96 1.19
N LEU A 27 5.70 -3.73 2.11
CA LEU A 27 6.56 -4.81 2.61
C LEU A 27 5.76 -5.91 3.32
N PHE A 28 4.71 -5.56 4.06
CA PHE A 28 3.81 -6.52 4.69
C PHE A 28 3.08 -7.39 3.66
N TRP A 29 2.53 -6.78 2.60
CA TRP A 29 1.88 -7.52 1.52
C TRP A 29 2.85 -8.41 0.74
N ALA A 30 4.08 -7.95 0.50
CA ALA A 30 5.12 -8.77 -0.11
C ALA A 30 5.38 -10.07 0.68
N GLN A 31 5.38 -10.01 2.01
CA GLN A 31 5.49 -11.20 2.87
C GLN A 31 4.26 -12.13 2.73
N LEU A 32 3.06 -11.59 2.63
CA LEU A 32 1.83 -12.37 2.41
C LEU A 32 1.83 -13.06 1.03
N HIS A 33 2.34 -12.40 0.00
CA HIS A 33 2.54 -13.00 -1.31
C HIS A 33 3.60 -14.11 -1.28
N GLY A 34 4.69 -13.90 -0.54
CA GLY A 34 5.69 -14.93 -0.26
C GLY A 34 5.11 -16.17 0.41
N LEU A 35 4.23 -15.97 1.39
CA LEU A 35 3.52 -17.06 2.07
C LEU A 35 2.54 -17.77 1.12
N THR A 36 1.86 -17.01 0.27
CA THR A 36 0.90 -17.56 -0.71
C THR A 36 1.60 -18.46 -1.71
N GLN A 37 2.75 -18.07 -2.27
CA GLN A 37 3.48 -18.93 -3.19
C GLN A 37 4.11 -20.16 -2.51
N TYR A 38 4.38 -20.07 -1.20
CA TYR A 38 4.87 -21.21 -0.43
C TYR A 38 3.80 -22.30 -0.29
N PHE A 39 2.55 -21.91 0.02
CA PHE A 39 1.44 -22.86 0.13
C PHE A 39 0.85 -23.29 -1.22
N TYR A 40 0.90 -22.41 -2.22
CA TYR A 40 0.35 -22.64 -3.55
C TYR A 40 1.46 -22.50 -4.61
N PRO A 41 2.12 -23.61 -4.98
CA PRO A 41 3.11 -23.60 -6.05
C PRO A 41 2.51 -23.09 -7.35
N GLY A 42 3.23 -22.21 -8.06
CA GLY A 42 2.72 -21.57 -9.28
C GLY A 42 1.69 -20.48 -9.02
N ALA A 43 1.63 -19.91 -7.80
CA ALA A 43 0.74 -18.80 -7.48
C ALA A 43 0.95 -17.56 -8.37
N TYR A 44 2.16 -17.35 -8.88
CA TYR A 44 2.52 -16.20 -9.72
C TYR A 44 3.16 -16.65 -11.03
N THR A 45 2.95 -15.86 -12.07
CA THR A 45 3.67 -15.96 -13.34
C THR A 45 4.61 -14.79 -13.52
N LEU A 46 5.80 -15.03 -14.06
CA LEU A 46 6.72 -14.01 -14.55
C LEU A 46 6.80 -14.16 -16.07
N ALA A 47 6.43 -13.11 -16.81
CA ALA A 47 6.37 -13.14 -18.28
C ALA A 47 5.51 -14.28 -18.84
N GLY A 48 4.41 -14.62 -18.15
CA GLY A 48 3.46 -15.66 -18.57
C GLY A 48 3.79 -17.08 -18.09
N GLU A 49 4.99 -17.32 -17.56
CA GLU A 49 5.39 -18.64 -17.08
C GLU A 49 5.29 -18.74 -15.55
N PRO A 50 4.70 -19.83 -14.99
CA PRO A 50 4.66 -20.04 -13.55
C PRO A 50 6.08 -20.07 -12.96
N ARG A 51 6.35 -19.18 -12.00
CA ARG A 51 7.68 -19.08 -11.40
C ARG A 51 7.58 -18.81 -9.90
N PHE A 52 8.47 -19.43 -9.15
CA PHE A 52 8.69 -19.08 -7.76
C PHE A 52 9.47 -17.76 -7.70
N LEU A 53 8.83 -16.73 -7.17
CA LEU A 53 9.36 -15.37 -7.14
C LEU A 53 10.32 -15.18 -5.96
N ASN A 54 11.41 -14.45 -6.19
CA ASN A 54 12.30 -14.06 -5.10
C ASN A 54 11.69 -12.90 -4.29
N ILE A 55 12.32 -12.54 -3.17
CA ILE A 55 11.80 -11.47 -2.30
C ILE A 55 11.74 -10.10 -3.00
N ALA A 56 12.68 -9.81 -3.90
CA ALA A 56 12.71 -8.54 -4.63
C ALA A 56 11.55 -8.45 -5.63
N ASP A 57 11.25 -9.55 -6.34
CA ASP A 57 10.13 -9.67 -7.27
C ASP A 57 8.78 -9.52 -6.54
N LEU A 58 8.66 -10.09 -5.34
CA LEU A 58 7.46 -9.95 -4.50
C LEU A 58 7.26 -8.52 -4.00
N ILE A 59 8.33 -7.85 -3.56
CA ILE A 59 8.28 -6.45 -3.16
C ILE A 59 7.88 -5.60 -4.35
N TYR A 60 8.52 -5.80 -5.50
CA TYR A 60 8.17 -5.11 -6.73
C TYR A 60 6.69 -5.33 -7.11
N PHE A 61 6.22 -6.57 -7.11
CA PHE A 61 4.81 -6.89 -7.38
C PHE A 61 3.86 -6.17 -6.41
N SER A 62 4.15 -6.24 -5.10
CA SER A 62 3.34 -5.55 -4.07
C SER A 62 3.28 -4.04 -4.31
N PHE A 63 4.40 -3.39 -4.59
CA PHE A 63 4.40 -1.95 -4.92
C PHE A 63 3.60 -1.66 -6.19
N THR A 64 3.70 -2.49 -7.23
CA THR A 64 2.94 -2.28 -8.48
C THR A 64 1.44 -2.48 -8.30
N ALA A 65 1.02 -3.40 -7.43
CA ALA A 65 -0.37 -3.64 -7.10
C ALA A 65 -0.92 -2.51 -6.21
N LEU A 66 -0.19 -2.15 -5.14
CA LEU A 66 -0.57 -1.12 -4.18
C LEU A 66 -0.69 0.27 -4.84
N THR A 67 0.21 0.58 -5.78
CA THR A 67 0.19 1.84 -6.57
C THR A 67 -0.74 1.80 -7.77
N THR A 68 -1.38 0.67 -8.06
CA THR A 68 -2.21 0.44 -9.25
C THR A 68 -1.48 0.59 -10.59
N ALA A 69 -0.14 0.54 -10.59
CA ALA A 69 0.68 0.66 -11.81
C ALA A 69 0.49 -0.54 -12.75
N GLY A 70 0.47 -1.76 -12.18
CA GLY A 70 0.11 -2.99 -12.88
C GLY A 70 0.86 -3.23 -14.20
N PHE A 71 2.19 -3.17 -14.20
CA PHE A 71 3.01 -3.33 -15.41
C PHE A 71 2.77 -4.65 -16.18
N GLY A 72 2.24 -5.68 -15.52
CA GLY A 72 1.77 -6.91 -16.14
C GLY A 72 2.86 -7.94 -16.45
N ASP A 73 4.09 -7.68 -16.03
CA ASP A 73 5.22 -8.61 -16.06
C ASP A 73 5.09 -9.72 -15.01
N ILE A 74 4.58 -9.38 -13.82
CA ILE A 74 4.20 -10.32 -12.77
C ILE A 74 2.68 -10.33 -12.61
N ALA A 75 2.08 -11.51 -12.62
CA ALA A 75 0.63 -11.66 -12.47
C ALA A 75 0.24 -12.81 -11.53
N PRO A 76 -0.86 -12.66 -10.77
CA PRO A 76 -1.42 -13.72 -9.94
C PRO A 76 -2.13 -14.78 -10.79
N ALA A 77 -1.62 -16.01 -10.76
CA ALA A 77 -2.10 -17.12 -11.58
C ALA A 77 -3.30 -17.84 -10.93
N VAL A 78 -3.22 -18.06 -9.61
CA VAL A 78 -4.19 -18.86 -8.85
C VAL A 78 -5.21 -18.00 -8.11
N ILE A 79 -6.37 -18.57 -7.81
CA ILE A 79 -7.49 -17.84 -7.18
C ILE A 79 -7.11 -17.19 -5.83
N GLN A 80 -6.29 -17.86 -5.03
CA GLN A 80 -5.84 -17.36 -3.73
C GLN A 80 -4.96 -16.11 -3.89
N SER A 81 -4.00 -16.15 -4.82
CA SER A 81 -3.15 -15.00 -5.13
C SER A 81 -3.96 -13.82 -5.67
N ARG A 82 -5.00 -14.08 -6.48
CA ARG A 82 -5.89 -13.04 -7.03
C ARG A 82 -6.68 -12.33 -5.96
N TYR A 83 -7.32 -13.06 -5.04
CA TYR A 83 -8.06 -12.45 -3.94
C TYR A 83 -7.15 -11.61 -3.05
N LEU A 84 -5.94 -12.09 -2.77
CA LEU A 84 -4.96 -11.37 -1.98
C LEU A 84 -4.55 -10.05 -2.67
N THR A 85 -4.25 -10.10 -3.97
CA THR A 85 -3.91 -8.91 -4.77
C THR A 85 -5.06 -7.90 -4.85
N VAL A 86 -6.31 -8.37 -4.96
CA VAL A 86 -7.48 -7.46 -4.95
C VAL A 86 -7.58 -6.72 -3.62
N LEU A 87 -7.38 -7.40 -2.49
CA LEU A 87 -7.39 -6.75 -1.18
C LEU A 87 -6.26 -5.71 -1.05
N GLU A 88 -5.07 -6.04 -1.53
CA GLU A 88 -3.94 -5.11 -1.56
C GLU A 88 -4.26 -3.84 -2.36
N MET A 89 -4.81 -3.99 -3.57
CA MET A 89 -5.19 -2.86 -4.42
C MET A 89 -6.21 -1.94 -3.75
N VAL A 90 -7.23 -2.51 -3.08
CA VAL A 90 -8.22 -1.74 -2.32
C VAL A 90 -7.55 -0.98 -1.17
N VAL A 91 -6.67 -1.63 -0.41
CA VAL A 91 -5.93 -0.99 0.68
C VAL A 91 -5.06 0.16 0.16
N GLY A 92 -4.38 0.00 -0.97
CA GLY A 92 -3.56 1.04 -1.59
C GLY A 92 -4.36 2.30 -1.93
N VAL A 93 -5.46 2.15 -2.65
CA VAL A 93 -6.34 3.27 -3.03
C VAL A 93 -6.94 3.94 -1.79
N MET A 94 -7.42 3.16 -0.82
CA MET A 94 -8.01 3.69 0.41
C MET A 94 -6.98 4.46 1.25
N PHE A 95 -5.75 3.98 1.34
CA PHE A 95 -4.68 4.67 2.07
C PHE A 95 -4.42 6.05 1.47
N VAL A 96 -4.24 6.13 0.15
CA VAL A 96 -3.97 7.40 -0.55
C VAL A 96 -5.18 8.35 -0.43
N ALA A 97 -6.40 7.86 -0.58
CA ALA A 97 -7.61 8.67 -0.45
C ALA A 97 -7.76 9.26 0.96
N ILE A 98 -7.56 8.45 2.00
CA ILE A 98 -7.63 8.91 3.40
C ILE A 98 -6.51 9.90 3.70
N LEU A 99 -5.29 9.62 3.22
CA LEU A 99 -4.14 10.51 3.42
C LEU A 99 -4.42 11.89 2.81
N ILE A 100 -4.91 11.94 1.57
CA ILE A 100 -5.28 13.20 0.90
C ILE A 100 -6.38 13.91 1.69
N ALA A 101 -7.46 13.22 2.07
CA ALA A 101 -8.56 13.83 2.83
C ALA A 101 -8.12 14.42 4.19
N ARG A 102 -7.13 13.78 4.85
CA ARG A 102 -6.51 14.29 6.08
C ARG A 102 -5.65 15.51 5.82
N LEU A 103 -4.87 15.51 4.73
CA LEU A 103 -3.99 16.62 4.36
C LEU A 103 -4.76 17.85 3.90
N THR A 104 -5.89 17.69 3.22
CA THR A 104 -6.74 18.79 2.75
C THR A 104 -7.64 19.37 3.85
N GLY A 105 -7.64 18.80 5.06
CA GLY A 105 -8.42 19.29 6.19
C GLY A 105 -9.93 19.02 6.08
N VAL A 106 -10.36 18.11 5.21
CA VAL A 106 -11.79 17.75 5.03
C VAL A 106 -12.36 17.08 6.28
N TYR A 107 -11.50 16.48 7.13
CA TYR A 107 -11.86 16.00 8.46
C TYR A 107 -11.06 16.73 9.53
N PRO A 108 -11.60 17.80 10.15
CA PRO A 108 -10.98 18.39 11.33
C PRO A 108 -10.85 17.33 12.44
N ILE A 109 -9.69 17.29 13.09
CA ILE A 109 -9.46 16.46 14.26
C ILE A 109 -10.47 16.93 15.30
N ALA A 110 -11.38 16.04 15.73
CA ALA A 110 -12.37 16.38 16.75
C ALA A 110 -11.63 16.88 17.99
N GLU A 111 -11.65 18.19 18.20
CA GLU A 111 -11.04 18.82 19.35
C GLU A 111 -11.87 18.39 20.57
N LYS A 112 -11.29 17.52 21.41
CA LYS A 112 -11.93 17.08 22.63
C LYS A 112 -11.97 18.27 23.58
N LYS A 113 -13.08 19.02 23.60
CA LYS A 113 -13.34 20.05 24.60
C LYS A 113 -13.33 19.39 25.98
N LEU A 114 -12.29 19.68 26.76
CA LEU A 114 -12.28 19.55 28.21
C LEU A 114 -12.74 20.87 28.83
#